data_AF-N1RF38-F1
#
_entry.id   AF-N1RF38-F1
#
_cell.length_a   1.000
_cell.length_b   1.000
_cell.length_c   1.000
_cell.angle_alpha   90.00
_cell.angle_beta   90.00
_cell.angle_gamma   90.00
#
_symmetry.space_group_name_H-M   'P 1'
#
loop_
_entity.id
_entity.type
_entity.pdbx_description
1 polymer ?
#
loop_
_entity_poly.entity_id
_entity_poly.type
_entity_poly.pdbx_seq_one_letter_code
_entity_poly.pdbx_strand_id
1 'polypeptide(L)'
;MIDKDSKYFSLSGDIPIGGPSTWHIIDWDQRRVVSVTMDGEQDDESLAIEHFSRHSDPLSPDIHRIYVSHNDEINSTYTDSKNDPTCCVHYPSLHDACPPEEEVQTVRRDKLEELERLGPNADLVAYSPCIEGSAKKVKSRCRP
;
A
#
# COMPACT_ATOMS: atom_id res chain seq x y z
N MET A 1 4.06 -13.32 1.56
CA MET A 1 2.77 -12.97 0.93
C MET A 1 1.76 -12.87 2.05
N ILE A 2 1.06 -11.75 2.13
CA ILE A 2 0.05 -11.51 3.18
C ILE A 2 -1.19 -12.38 2.90
N ASP A 3 -1.85 -12.83 3.95
CA ASP A 3 -3.10 -13.60 3.84
C ASP A 3 -4.18 -12.81 3.07
N LYS A 4 -5.02 -13.50 2.29
CA LYS A 4 -6.01 -12.86 1.41
C LYS A 4 -6.98 -11.96 2.17
N ASP A 5 -7.38 -12.35 3.38
CA ASP A 5 -8.36 -11.60 4.18
C ASP A 5 -7.75 -10.32 4.76
N SER A 6 -6.42 -10.21 4.76
CA SER A 6 -5.66 -9.03 5.23
C SER A 6 -4.90 -8.31 4.11
N LYS A 7 -5.00 -8.77 2.86
CA LYS A 7 -4.23 -8.25 1.73
C LYS A 7 -4.70 -6.86 1.30
N TYR A 8 -6.00 -6.61 1.37
CA TYR A 8 -6.61 -5.37 0.87
C TYR A 8 -7.17 -4.52 2.00
N PHE A 9 -7.11 -3.20 1.83
CA PHE A 9 -7.71 -2.24 2.75
C PHE A 9 -8.20 -1.01 1.99
N SER A 10 -9.37 -0.49 2.35
CA SER A 10 -9.92 0.75 1.79
C SER A 10 -9.34 1.95 2.54
N LEU A 11 -8.56 2.77 1.83
CA LEU A 11 -7.94 3.98 2.40
C LEU A 11 -8.94 5.13 2.52
N SER A 12 -9.74 5.34 1.47
CA SER A 12 -10.70 6.43 1.34
C SER A 12 -11.63 6.23 0.15
N GLY A 13 -12.76 6.93 0.13
CA GLY A 13 -13.70 6.96 -0.98
C GLY A 13 -14.11 8.38 -1.39
N ASP A 14 -14.39 8.57 -2.67
CA ASP A 14 -15.08 9.72 -3.25
C ASP A 14 -16.45 9.25 -3.79
N ILE A 15 -17.53 9.70 -3.14
CA ILE A 15 -18.89 9.18 -3.33
C ILE A 15 -19.80 10.36 -3.64
N PRO A 16 -19.77 10.89 -4.88
CA PRO A 16 -20.65 11.97 -5.28
C PRO A 16 -22.09 11.47 -5.38
N ILE A 17 -23.05 12.36 -5.11
CA ILE A 17 -24.49 12.05 -5.24
C ILE A 17 -24.78 11.62 -6.69
N GLY A 18 -25.29 10.39 -6.86
CA GLY A 18 -25.57 9.80 -8.17
C GLY A 18 -24.37 9.18 -8.90
N GLY A 19 -23.16 9.24 -8.32
CA GLY A 19 -21.96 8.58 -8.84
C GLY A 19 -21.25 9.28 -10.01
N PRO A 20 -20.22 8.65 -10.59
CA PRO A 20 -19.63 7.36 -10.18
C PRO A 20 -18.79 7.47 -8.91
N SER A 21 -18.84 6.47 -8.05
CA SER A 21 -18.03 6.39 -6.83
C SER A 21 -16.65 5.80 -7.07
N THR A 22 -15.64 6.30 -6.36
CA THR A 22 -14.25 5.82 -6.44
C THR A 22 -13.73 5.49 -5.06
N TRP A 23 -13.18 4.29 -4.88
CA TRP A 23 -12.52 3.85 -3.65
C TRP A 23 -11.03 3.62 -3.89
N HIS A 24 -10.19 3.97 -2.92
CA HIS A 24 -8.74 3.83 -3.00
C HIS A 24 -8.30 2.61 -2.21
N ILE A 25 -7.96 1.53 -2.90
CA ILE A 25 -7.66 0.24 -2.28
C ILE A 25 -6.15 0.06 -2.16
N ILE A 26 -5.68 -0.18 -0.95
CA ILE A 26 -4.31 -0.57 -0.66
C ILE A 26 -4.16 -2.06 -0.93
N ASP A 27 -3.19 -2.43 -1.75
CA ASP A 27 -2.66 -3.80 -1.82
C ASP A 27 -1.41 -3.89 -0.95
N TRP A 28 -1.55 -4.46 0.25
CA TRP A 28 -0.45 -4.58 1.20
C TRP A 28 0.67 -5.50 0.72
N ASP A 29 0.33 -6.46 -0.14
CA ASP A 29 1.33 -7.35 -0.70
C ASP A 29 2.07 -6.66 -1.86
N GLN A 30 1.37 -5.95 -2.75
CA GLN A 30 2.05 -5.25 -3.85
C GLN A 30 2.60 -3.87 -3.46
N ARG A 31 2.33 -3.38 -2.24
CA ARG A 31 2.72 -2.04 -1.73
C ARG A 31 2.36 -0.94 -2.72
N ARG A 32 1.08 -0.90 -3.07
CA ARG A 32 0.53 0.11 -3.96
C ARG A 32 -0.88 0.46 -3.53
N VAL A 33 -1.34 1.62 -3.99
CA VAL A 33 -2.73 2.03 -3.87
C VAL A 33 -3.33 2.10 -5.28
N VAL A 34 -4.49 1.47 -5.49
CA VAL A 34 -5.21 1.47 -6.76
C VAL A 34 -6.61 2.03 -6.55
N SER A 35 -6.99 2.99 -7.39
CA SER A 35 -8.34 3.55 -7.41
C SER A 35 -9.30 2.64 -8.17
N VAL A 36 -10.44 2.31 -7.57
CA VAL A 36 -11.50 1.48 -8.16
C VAL A 36 -12.73 2.35 -8.32
N THR A 37 -13.12 2.61 -9.56
CA THR A 37 -14.32 3.38 -9.88
C THR A 37 -15.45 2.46 -10.31
N MET A 38 -16.64 2.70 -9.77
CA MET A 38 -17.85 1.92 -10.03
C MET A 38 -19.00 2.83 -10.43
N ASP A 39 -19.96 2.27 -11.17
CA ASP A 39 -21.17 2.98 -11.57
C ASP A 39 -22.06 3.32 -10.37
N GLY A 40 -22.64 4.52 -10.39
CA GLY A 40 -23.57 5.00 -9.37
C GLY A 40 -22.91 5.38 -8.05
N GLU A 41 -23.76 5.71 -7.07
CA GLU A 41 -23.36 6.07 -5.71
C GLU A 41 -23.19 4.79 -4.88
N GLN A 42 -21.94 4.39 -4.66
CA GLN A 42 -21.56 3.18 -3.94
C GLN A 42 -20.80 3.54 -2.65
N ASP A 43 -21.52 3.51 -1.52
CA ASP A 43 -20.98 3.80 -0.17
C ASP A 43 -20.48 2.54 0.56
N ASP A 44 -20.38 1.40 -0.14
CA ASP A 44 -19.80 0.17 0.41
C ASP A 44 -18.38 -0.06 -0.12
N GLU A 45 -17.39 0.15 0.75
CA GLU A 45 -16.00 -0.12 0.43
C GLU A 45 -15.69 -1.59 0.18
N SER A 46 -16.47 -2.50 0.79
CA SER A 46 -16.28 -3.94 0.66
C SER A 46 -16.50 -4.39 -0.78
N LEU A 47 -17.45 -3.74 -1.46
CA LEU A 47 -17.73 -3.97 -2.88
C LEU A 47 -16.54 -3.61 -3.75
N ALA A 48 -15.89 -2.46 -3.49
CA ALA A 48 -14.69 -2.05 -4.22
C ALA A 48 -13.50 -3.00 -3.98
N ILE A 49 -13.32 -3.47 -2.74
CA ILE A 49 -12.31 -4.48 -2.41
C ILE A 49 -12.60 -5.79 -3.13
N GLU A 50 -13.85 -6.23 -3.16
CA GLU A 50 -14.26 -7.45 -3.85
C GLU A 50 -13.95 -7.37 -5.35
N HIS A 51 -14.38 -6.30 -6.01
CA HIS A 51 -14.05 -6.03 -7.42
C HIS A 51 -12.54 -6.04 -7.66
N PHE A 52 -11.78 -5.29 -6.86
CA PHE A 52 -10.32 -5.25 -7.03
C PHE A 52 -9.66 -6.61 -6.82
N SER A 53 -10.09 -7.37 -5.80
CA SER A 53 -9.50 -8.66 -5.47
C SER A 53 -9.55 -9.65 -6.64
N ARG A 54 -10.66 -9.65 -7.40
CA ARG A 54 -10.88 -10.53 -8.56
C ARG A 54 -9.96 -10.22 -9.74
N HIS A 55 -9.57 -8.95 -9.89
CA HIS A 55 -8.76 -8.49 -11.02
C HIS A 55 -7.30 -8.20 -10.69
N SER A 56 -6.94 -8.18 -9.39
CA SER A 56 -5.64 -7.68 -8.94
C SER A 56 -4.43 -8.51 -9.41
N ASP A 57 -4.55 -9.83 -9.50
CA ASP A 57 -3.46 -10.74 -9.87
C ASP A 57 -2.96 -10.52 -11.32
N PRO A 58 -3.83 -10.42 -12.35
CA PRO A 58 -3.40 -10.07 -13.71
C PRO A 58 -3.13 -8.58 -13.93
N LEU A 59 -3.42 -7.71 -12.95
CA LEU A 59 -3.34 -6.26 -13.13
C LEU A 59 -1.88 -5.79 -13.13
N SER A 60 -1.47 -5.14 -14.22
CA SER A 60 -0.13 -4.54 -14.35
C SER A 60 0.21 -3.63 -13.15
N PRO A 61 1.46 -3.64 -12.64
CA PRO A 61 1.93 -2.74 -11.59
C PRO A 61 1.70 -1.25 -11.89
N ASP A 62 1.79 -0.85 -13.16
CA ASP A 62 1.70 0.55 -13.61
C ASP A 62 0.27 1.09 -13.64
N ILE A 63 -0.73 0.26 -13.34
CA ILE A 63 -2.14 0.68 -13.31
C ILE A 63 -2.44 1.33 -11.95
N HIS A 64 -2.85 2.59 -12.01
CA HIS A 64 -3.22 3.39 -10.84
C HIS A 64 -4.73 3.42 -10.61
N ARG A 65 -5.53 3.25 -11.66
CA ARG A 65 -7.00 3.23 -11.55
C ARG A 65 -7.63 2.24 -12.50
N ILE A 66 -8.71 1.61 -12.05
CA ILE A 66 -9.60 0.79 -12.87
C ILE A 66 -11.03 1.33 -12.80
N TYR A 67 -11.76 1.16 -13.90
CA TYR A 67 -13.21 1.36 -13.93
C TYR A 67 -13.88 0.00 -14.09
N VAL A 68 -14.74 -0.36 -13.16
CA VAL A 68 -15.43 -1.65 -13.12
C VAL A 68 -16.92 -1.42 -13.39
N SER A 69 -17.46 -2.21 -14.31
CA SER A 69 -18.89 -2.17 -14.64
C SER A 69 -19.73 -2.94 -13.61
N HIS A 70 -21.05 -2.76 -13.67
CA HIS A 70 -22.02 -3.59 -12.94
C HIS A 70 -21.88 -5.12 -13.13
N ASN A 71 -21.23 -5.57 -14.20
CA ASN A 71 -21.01 -6.99 -14.50
C ASN A 71 -19.65 -7.49 -13.99
N ASP A 72 -18.95 -6.68 -13.18
CA ASP A 72 -17.61 -6.98 -12.68
C ASP A 72 -16.54 -7.13 -13.77
N GLU A 73 -16.71 -6.43 -14.89
CA GLU A 73 -15.71 -6.35 -15.94
C GLU A 73 -14.95 -5.02 -15.86
N ILE A 74 -13.62 -5.06 -16.07
CA ILE A 74 -12.82 -3.84 -16.22
C ILE A 74 -13.11 -3.20 -17.57
N ASN A 75 -13.80 -2.07 -17.56
CA ASN A 75 -14.08 -1.28 -18.77
C ASN A 75 -12.88 -0.42 -19.18
N SER A 76 -12.08 0.03 -18.22
CA SER A 76 -10.98 0.98 -18.46
C SER A 76 -9.91 0.88 -17.38
N THR A 77 -8.66 1.14 -17.78
CA THR A 77 -7.49 1.18 -16.91
C THR A 77 -6.71 2.46 -17.15
N TYR A 78 -6.16 3.05 -16.11
CA TYR A 78 -5.39 4.30 -16.19
C TYR A 78 -4.01 4.10 -15.56
N THR A 79 -2.98 4.55 -16.27
CA THR A 79 -1.56 4.44 -15.87
C THR A 79 -0.91 5.83 -15.74
N ASP A 80 -1.70 6.89 -15.87
CA ASP A 80 -1.21 8.25 -15.75
C ASP A 80 -1.07 8.67 -14.28
N SER A 81 -0.05 9.47 -13.98
CA SER A 81 0.29 9.84 -12.61
C SER A 81 -0.74 10.73 -11.91
N LYS A 82 -1.65 11.38 -12.66
CA LYS A 82 -2.75 12.16 -12.05
C LYS A 82 -3.81 11.23 -11.41
N ASN A 83 -3.83 9.96 -11.80
CA ASN A 83 -4.70 8.94 -11.21
C ASN A 83 -4.00 8.13 -10.12
N ASP A 84 -2.71 8.38 -9.84
CA ASP A 84 -1.96 7.71 -8.78
C ASP A 84 -2.37 8.26 -7.41
N PRO A 85 -3.08 7.48 -6.59
CA PRO A 85 -3.48 7.90 -5.25
C PRO A 85 -2.38 7.66 -4.21
N THR A 86 -1.22 7.13 -4.62
CA THR A 86 -0.12 6.79 -3.72
C THR A 86 0.49 8.06 -3.14
N CYS A 87 0.24 8.30 -1.85
CA CYS A 87 0.85 9.41 -1.12
C CYS A 87 2.27 9.04 -0.68
N CYS A 88 3.27 9.80 -1.13
CA CYS A 88 4.64 9.66 -0.65
C CYS A 88 4.74 10.10 0.82
N VAL A 89 5.32 9.25 1.67
CA VAL A 89 5.67 9.65 3.05
C VAL A 89 6.83 10.62 3.00
N HIS A 90 6.63 11.80 3.59
CA HIS A 90 7.74 12.71 3.85
C HIS A 90 8.65 12.11 4.93
N TYR A 91 9.85 11.72 4.56
CA TYR A 91 10.90 11.32 5.49
C TYR A 91 11.78 12.55 5.79
N PRO A 92 11.58 13.24 6.93
CA PRO A 92 12.45 14.34 7.30
C PRO A 92 13.89 13.82 7.44
N SER A 93 14.87 14.68 7.18
CA SER A 93 16.26 14.28 7.36
C SER A 93 16.50 13.91 8.83
N LEU A 94 17.49 13.06 9.11
CA LEU A 94 17.85 12.72 10.49
C LEU A 94 18.20 13.96 11.32
N HIS A 95 18.75 14.99 10.67
CA HIS A 95 19.05 16.27 11.29
C HIS A 95 17.77 17.02 11.70
N ASP A 96 16.74 17.00 10.85
CA ASP A 96 15.45 17.66 11.12
C ASP A 96 14.58 16.86 12.09
N ALA A 97 14.83 15.55 12.21
CA ALA A 97 14.08 14.65 13.08
C ALA A 97 14.41 14.82 14.58
N CYS A 98 15.46 15.60 14.94
CA CYS A 98 15.92 15.86 16.30
C CYS A 98 15.75 14.64 17.25
N PRO A 99 16.38 13.49 16.95
CA PRO A 99 16.24 12.31 17.79
C PRO A 99 16.71 12.61 19.22
N PRO A 100 16.18 11.91 20.24
CA PRO A 100 16.62 12.06 21.62
C PRO A 100 18.13 11.93 21.75
N GLU A 101 18.75 12.72 22.63
CA GLU A 101 20.21 12.72 22.86
C GLU A 101 20.75 11.41 23.47
N GLU A 102 19.87 10.51 23.90
CA GLU A 102 20.24 9.17 24.34
C GLU A 102 20.77 8.34 23.15
N GLU A 103 21.64 7.35 23.42
CA GLU A 103 22.18 6.43 22.41
C GLU A 103 21.08 5.49 21.86
N VAL A 104 20.14 6.04 21.09
CA VAL A 104 19.17 5.27 20.33
C VAL A 104 19.92 4.66 19.15
N GLN A 105 20.06 3.34 19.16
CA GLN A 105 20.63 2.62 18.02
C GLN A 105 19.71 2.80 16.80
N THR A 106 20.15 3.63 15.86
CA THR A 106 19.45 3.83 14.58
C THR A 106 20.03 2.93 13.50
N VAL A 107 19.16 2.44 12.62
CA VAL A 107 19.54 1.69 11.42
C VAL A 107 18.91 2.40 10.25
N ARG A 108 19.72 2.71 9.22
CA ARG A 108 19.20 3.33 8.02
C ARG A 108 18.30 2.34 7.27
N ARG A 109 17.18 2.83 6.73
CA ARG A 109 16.18 2.00 6.06
C ARG A 109 16.75 1.29 4.81
N ASP A 110 17.70 1.90 4.11
CA ASP A 110 18.40 1.30 2.96
C ASP A 110 19.39 0.17 3.35
N LYS A 111 19.58 -0.09 4.64
CA LYS A 111 20.36 -1.20 5.18
C LYS A 111 19.50 -2.36 5.69
N LEU A 112 18.18 -2.23 5.61
CA LEU A 112 17.24 -3.27 5.98
C LEU A 112 16.97 -4.15 4.76
N GLU A 113 17.08 -5.46 4.96
CA GLU A 113 16.72 -6.49 3.98
C GLU A 113 15.40 -7.15 4.41
N GLU A 114 14.40 -7.17 3.54
CA GLU A 114 13.12 -7.81 3.82
C GLU A 114 13.24 -9.34 3.78
N LEU A 115 12.88 -9.98 4.90
CA LEU A 115 12.84 -11.44 5.01
C LEU A 115 11.42 -11.99 4.81
N GLU A 116 10.41 -11.31 5.36
CA GLU A 116 9.03 -11.77 5.34
C GLU A 116 8.06 -10.59 5.54
N ARG A 117 6.87 -10.67 4.95
CA ARG A 117 5.75 -9.75 5.21
C ARG A 117 4.78 -10.41 6.16
N LEU A 118 4.73 -9.93 7.39
CA LEU A 118 3.94 -10.51 8.48
C LEU A 118 2.48 -10.04 8.45
N GLY A 119 2.19 -8.95 7.75
CA GLY A 119 0.84 -8.40 7.63
C GLY A 119 0.85 -6.93 7.21
N PRO A 120 -0.32 -6.26 7.29
CA PRO A 120 -0.46 -4.85 6.95
C PRO A 120 0.58 -3.99 7.68
N ASN A 121 1.38 -3.27 6.90
CA ASN A 121 2.49 -2.44 7.39
C ASN A 121 3.52 -3.14 8.29
N ALA A 122 3.69 -4.46 8.24
CA ALA A 122 4.56 -5.16 9.17
C ALA A 122 5.47 -6.14 8.44
N ASP A 123 6.76 -5.79 8.34
CA ASP A 123 7.76 -6.63 7.72
C ASP A 123 8.76 -7.14 8.76
N LEU A 124 9.17 -8.40 8.62
CA LEU A 124 10.36 -8.92 9.24
C LEU A 124 11.55 -8.56 8.36
N VAL A 125 12.48 -7.80 8.92
CA VAL A 125 13.69 -7.37 8.20
C VAL A 125 14.94 -7.80 8.95
N ALA A 126 16.02 -8.01 8.21
CA ALA A 126 17.36 -8.21 8.73
C ALA A 126 18.24 -6.98 8.46
N TYR A 127 19.23 -6.77 9.33
CA TYR A 127 20.37 -5.90 9.02
C TYR A 127 21.65 -6.47 9.63
N SER A 128 22.76 -6.20 8.96
CA SER A 128 24.10 -6.51 9.48
C SER A 128 24.58 -5.32 10.29
N PRO A 129 24.81 -5.46 11.61
CA PRO A 129 25.44 -4.40 12.38
C PRO A 129 26.86 -4.13 11.83
N CYS A 130 27.30 -2.87 11.81
CA CYS A 130 28.68 -2.50 11.42
C CYS A 130 29.76 -3.12 12.33
N ILE A 131 29.39 -3.61 13.50
CA ILE A 131 30.28 -4.26 14.46
C ILE A 131 30.10 -5.76 14.27
N GLU A 132 31.20 -6.48 14.02
CA GLU A 132 31.28 -7.93 13.78
C GLU A 132 30.28 -8.70 14.64
N GLY A 133 29.15 -9.06 14.03
CA GLY A 133 28.02 -9.68 14.70
C GLY A 133 27.09 -10.30 13.69
N SER A 134 26.38 -11.36 14.10
CA SER A 134 25.35 -12.00 13.29
C SER A 134 24.24 -11.01 12.92
N ALA A 135 23.66 -11.18 11.73
CA ALA A 135 22.52 -10.38 11.29
C ALA A 135 21.42 -10.34 12.36
N LYS A 136 20.94 -9.13 12.68
CA LYS A 136 19.84 -8.93 13.63
C LYS A 136 18.53 -8.87 12.86
N LYS A 137 17.48 -9.49 13.41
CA LYS A 137 16.12 -9.45 12.86
C LYS A 137 15.26 -8.49 13.67
N VAL A 138 14.51 -7.63 13.00
CA VAL A 138 13.59 -6.68 13.64
C VAL A 138 12.29 -6.60 12.85
N LYS A 139 11.22 -6.15 13.51
CA LYS A 139 9.97 -5.80 12.82
C LYS A 139 10.03 -4.33 12.41
N SER A 140 9.91 -4.06 11.11
CA SER A 140 9.81 -2.69 10.61
C SER A 140 8.39 -2.39 10.17
N ARG A 141 7.91 -1.18 10.46
CA ARG A 141 6.70 -0.68 9.83
C ARG A 141 7.00 -0.12 8.45
N CYS A 142 6.27 -0.59 7.45
CA CYS A 142 6.41 -0.16 6.05
C CYS A 142 5.04 0.28 5.56
N ARG A 143 4.87 1.56 5.22
CA ARG A 143 3.65 2.03 4.58
C ARG A 143 3.66 1.70 3.08
N PRO A 144 2.48 1.53 2.46
CA PRO A 144 2.36 1.20 1.05
C PRO A 144 2.76 2.40 0.20
#